data_AF-A0A284VMS1-F1
#
_entry.id   AF-A0A284VMS1-F1
#
_cell.length_a   1.000
_cell.length_b   1.000
_cell.length_c   1.000
_cell.angle_alpha   90.00
_cell.angle_beta   90.00
_cell.angle_gamma   90.00
#
_symmetry.space_group_name_H-M   'P 1'
#
loop_
_entity.id
_entity.type
_entity.pdbx_description
1 polymer ?
#
loop_
_entity_poly.entity_id
_entity_poly.type
_entity_poly.pdbx_seq_one_letter_code
_entity_poly.pdbx_strand_id
1 'polypeptide(L)'
;MKEIFENITGTPDIFSEAFEQISKLWKDSYTKLYVPYTNSLLKLSMKSAEISRGNASPEAYKEFYTLWMNTYQETYGRLFDTQSMRPSKEVLEYFVRSENVNLNLYKSLIAALGKMSQKAEELSKQSPDPEAHKELYNLWAKMYGKAFDNFFENTPTFSPFKEIMEPVKNAAKIYSDTFTSISNMWVKSGIRSASAYPGKYTT
;
A
#
# COMPACT_ATOMS: atom_id res chain seq x y z
N MET A 1 -0.45 -9.08 -24.91
CA MET A 1 -0.39 -7.90 -24.03
C MET A 1 1.05 -7.48 -23.78
N LYS A 2 1.93 -8.37 -23.25
CA LYS A 2 3.38 -8.13 -23.11
C LYS A 2 4.05 -7.56 -24.37
N GLU A 3 4.01 -8.28 -25.49
CA GLU A 3 4.59 -7.82 -26.78
C GLU A 3 3.98 -6.50 -27.29
N ILE A 4 2.71 -6.21 -26.99
CA ILE A 4 2.04 -4.99 -27.42
C ILE A 4 2.53 -3.80 -26.59
N PHE A 5 2.67 -3.99 -25.27
CA PHE A 5 3.18 -2.97 -24.37
C PHE A 5 4.66 -2.67 -24.67
N GLU A 6 5.49 -3.71 -24.82
CA GLU A 6 6.91 -3.59 -25.16
C GLU A 6 7.13 -2.91 -26.51
N ASN A 7 6.31 -3.21 -27.52
CA ASN A 7 6.37 -2.53 -28.83
C ASN A 7 5.90 -1.06 -28.79
N ILE A 8 4.90 -0.72 -27.96
CA ILE A 8 4.37 0.65 -27.88
C ILE A 8 5.30 1.57 -27.09
N THR A 9 5.89 1.09 -26.01
CA THR A 9 6.70 1.92 -25.11
C THR A 9 8.20 1.81 -25.38
N GLY A 10 8.65 0.79 -26.12
CA GLY A 10 10.07 0.52 -26.34
C GLY A 10 10.82 0.10 -25.07
N THR A 11 10.07 -0.32 -24.03
CA THR A 11 10.60 -0.70 -22.71
C THR A 11 10.20 -2.13 -22.35
N PRO A 12 11.05 -2.94 -21.71
CA PRO A 12 10.68 -4.28 -21.25
C PRO A 12 9.43 -4.25 -20.37
N ASP A 13 8.63 -5.32 -20.36
CA ASP A 13 7.37 -5.44 -19.61
C ASP A 13 7.58 -5.65 -18.09
N ILE A 14 8.35 -4.75 -17.50
CA ILE A 14 8.63 -4.66 -16.06
C ILE A 14 7.31 -4.42 -15.29
N PHE A 15 6.32 -3.79 -15.93
CA PHE A 15 5.01 -3.53 -15.34
C PHE A 15 4.24 -4.83 -15.08
N SER A 16 4.15 -5.74 -16.06
CA SER A 16 3.41 -6.99 -15.86
C SER A 16 4.11 -7.92 -14.86
N GLU A 17 5.45 -7.94 -14.85
CA GLU A 17 6.22 -8.72 -13.86
C GLU A 17 6.02 -8.19 -12.43
N ALA A 18 6.07 -6.86 -12.25
CA ALA A 18 5.78 -6.23 -10.97
C ALA A 18 4.33 -6.47 -10.53
N PHE A 19 3.38 -6.34 -11.46
CA PHE A 19 1.96 -6.57 -11.20
C PHE A 19 1.69 -8.03 -10.79
N GLU A 20 2.34 -9.01 -11.45
CA GLU A 20 2.24 -10.42 -11.08
C GLU A 20 2.78 -10.67 -9.67
N GLN A 21 3.93 -10.11 -9.33
CA GLN A 21 4.53 -10.25 -8.00
C GLN A 21 3.65 -9.61 -6.90
N ILE A 22 3.14 -8.40 -7.13
CA ILE A 22 2.23 -7.72 -6.21
C ILE A 22 0.93 -8.52 -6.06
N SER A 23 0.38 -9.06 -7.16
CA SER A 23 -0.83 -9.87 -7.14
C SER A 23 -0.66 -11.15 -6.32
N LYS A 24 0.51 -11.81 -6.42
CA LYS A 24 0.84 -12.98 -5.59
C LYS A 24 0.89 -12.60 -4.11
N LEU A 25 1.59 -11.51 -3.75
CA LEU A 25 1.67 -11.03 -2.37
C LEU A 25 0.28 -10.67 -1.80
N TRP A 26 -0.56 -10.02 -2.60
CA TRP A 26 -1.94 -9.70 -2.24
C TRP A 26 -2.79 -10.95 -2.01
N LYS A 27 -2.76 -11.90 -2.94
CA LYS A 27 -3.49 -13.17 -2.83
C LYS A 27 -3.06 -13.95 -1.59
N ASP A 28 -1.77 -14.03 -1.34
CA ASP A 28 -1.21 -14.71 -0.18
C ASP A 28 -1.66 -14.05 1.13
N SER A 29 -1.57 -12.73 1.21
CA SER A 29 -1.99 -11.96 2.39
C SER A 29 -3.49 -12.11 2.65
N TYR A 30 -4.31 -12.01 1.60
CA TYR A 30 -5.75 -12.20 1.69
C TYR A 30 -6.11 -13.61 2.19
N THR A 31 -5.45 -14.63 1.67
CA THR A 31 -5.70 -16.03 2.05
C THR A 31 -5.26 -16.32 3.48
N LYS A 32 -4.14 -15.77 3.93
CA LYS A 32 -3.57 -16.04 5.26
C LYS A 32 -4.25 -15.23 6.37
N LEU A 33 -4.68 -13.99 6.08
CA LEU A 33 -5.19 -13.06 7.09
C LEU A 33 -6.71 -12.88 6.99
N TYR A 34 -7.22 -12.54 5.82
CA TYR A 34 -8.61 -12.13 5.66
C TYR A 34 -9.58 -13.32 5.62
N VAL A 35 -9.22 -14.43 4.97
CA VAL A 35 -10.12 -15.60 4.87
C VAL A 35 -10.44 -16.21 6.25
N PRO A 36 -9.46 -16.51 7.13
CA PRO A 36 -9.77 -17.03 8.47
C PRO A 36 -10.60 -16.02 9.29
N TYR A 37 -10.22 -14.74 9.25
CA TYR A 37 -10.92 -13.67 9.98
C TYR A 37 -12.38 -13.52 9.55
N THR A 38 -12.65 -13.44 8.25
CA THR A 38 -14.01 -13.30 7.71
C THR A 38 -14.88 -14.52 8.01
N ASN A 39 -14.31 -15.73 7.93
CA ASN A 39 -15.03 -16.95 8.32
C ASN A 39 -15.40 -16.95 9.80
N SER A 40 -14.50 -16.52 10.70
CA SER A 40 -14.79 -16.44 12.14
C SER A 40 -15.84 -15.38 12.46
N LEU A 41 -15.77 -14.21 11.82
CA LEU A 41 -16.81 -13.17 11.93
C LEU A 41 -18.17 -13.65 11.44
N LEU A 42 -18.21 -14.39 10.32
CA LEU A 42 -19.45 -14.93 9.78
C LEU A 42 -20.09 -15.93 10.75
N LYS A 43 -19.30 -16.86 11.30
CA LYS A 43 -19.76 -17.82 12.31
C LYS A 43 -20.30 -17.12 13.56
N LEU A 44 -19.59 -16.11 14.05
CA LEU A 44 -20.02 -15.31 15.19
C LEU A 44 -21.33 -14.58 14.91
N SER A 45 -21.46 -13.98 13.72
CA SER A 45 -22.68 -13.30 13.27
C SER A 45 -23.87 -14.25 13.19
N MET A 46 -23.69 -15.45 12.62
CA MET A 46 -24.74 -16.47 12.55
C MET A 46 -25.21 -16.91 13.94
N LYS A 47 -24.26 -17.18 14.86
CA LYS A 47 -24.59 -17.59 16.23
C LYS A 47 -25.21 -16.45 17.04
N SER A 48 -24.79 -15.20 16.81
CA SER A 48 -25.45 -14.02 17.37
C SER A 48 -26.90 -13.92 16.90
N ALA A 49 -27.14 -14.11 15.60
CA ALA A 49 -28.49 -14.05 15.03
C ALA A 49 -29.40 -15.18 15.56
N GLU A 50 -28.84 -16.36 15.84
CA GLU A 50 -29.53 -17.47 16.51
C GLU A 50 -30.01 -17.07 17.90
N ILE A 51 -29.13 -16.49 18.74
CA ILE A 51 -29.49 -16.11 20.11
C ILE A 51 -30.41 -14.89 20.20
N SER A 52 -30.35 -13.98 19.22
CA SER A 52 -31.21 -12.79 19.17
C SER A 52 -32.68 -13.07 18.85
N ARG A 53 -33.05 -14.32 18.50
CA ARG A 53 -34.44 -14.71 18.22
C ARG A 53 -35.32 -14.86 19.47
N GLY A 54 -34.74 -14.72 20.67
CA GLY A 54 -35.48 -14.64 21.93
C GLY A 54 -35.90 -15.99 22.54
N ASN A 55 -35.50 -17.11 21.94
CA ASN A 55 -35.79 -18.47 22.43
C ASN A 55 -34.52 -19.31 22.68
N ALA A 56 -33.38 -18.66 22.87
CA ALA A 56 -32.10 -19.33 23.07
C ALA A 56 -32.02 -19.98 24.44
N SER A 57 -31.50 -21.22 24.49
CA SER A 57 -31.24 -21.90 25.76
C SER A 57 -29.98 -21.33 26.43
N PRO A 58 -29.80 -21.53 27.75
CA PRO A 58 -28.56 -21.20 28.45
C PRO A 58 -27.31 -21.80 27.78
N GLU A 59 -27.42 -23.01 27.23
CA GLU A 59 -26.35 -23.69 26.49
C GLU A 59 -25.97 -22.94 25.21
N ALA A 60 -26.96 -22.42 24.46
CA ALA A 60 -26.71 -21.64 23.26
C ALA A 60 -25.96 -20.32 23.56
N TYR A 61 -26.27 -19.67 24.69
CA TYR A 61 -25.50 -18.51 25.16
C TYR A 61 -24.07 -18.86 25.56
N LYS A 62 -23.88 -20.01 26.22
CA LYS A 62 -22.54 -20.50 26.59
C LYS A 62 -21.70 -20.80 25.35
N GLU A 63 -22.27 -21.47 24.35
CA GLU A 63 -21.62 -21.73 23.06
C GLU A 63 -21.25 -20.44 22.33
N PHE A 64 -22.16 -19.46 22.29
CA PHE A 64 -21.87 -18.15 21.72
C PHE A 64 -20.70 -17.46 22.42
N TYR A 65 -20.70 -17.44 23.75
CA TYR A 65 -19.63 -16.81 24.53
C TYR A 65 -18.28 -17.51 24.31
N THR A 66 -18.26 -18.85 24.29
CA THR A 66 -17.05 -19.61 23.98
C THR A 66 -16.55 -19.30 22.57
N LEU A 67 -17.43 -19.25 21.57
CA LEU A 67 -17.07 -18.90 20.19
C LEU A 67 -16.51 -17.47 20.10
N TRP A 68 -17.13 -16.52 20.79
CA TRP A 68 -16.68 -15.13 20.85
C TRP A 68 -15.29 -15.01 21.47
N MET A 69 -15.07 -15.62 22.63
CA MET A 69 -13.78 -15.59 23.32
C MET A 69 -12.67 -16.27 22.51
N ASN A 70 -12.95 -17.43 21.91
CA ASN A 70 -11.98 -18.11 21.05
C ASN A 70 -11.63 -17.26 19.83
N THR A 71 -12.63 -16.66 19.16
CA THR A 71 -12.41 -15.77 18.02
C THR A 71 -11.56 -14.56 18.41
N TYR A 72 -11.84 -13.96 19.57
CA TYR A 72 -11.05 -12.84 20.09
C TYR A 72 -9.62 -13.25 20.41
N GLN A 73 -9.41 -14.37 21.07
CA GLN A 73 -8.08 -14.87 21.42
C GLN A 73 -7.24 -15.24 20.18
N GLU A 74 -7.85 -15.89 19.19
CA GLU A 74 -7.17 -16.24 17.94
C GLU A 74 -6.80 -15.00 17.11
N THR A 75 -7.68 -13.99 17.08
CA THR A 75 -7.48 -12.78 16.25
C THR A 75 -6.61 -11.74 16.94
N TYR A 76 -6.83 -11.53 18.24
CA TYR A 76 -6.32 -10.39 19.00
C TYR A 76 -5.49 -10.80 20.21
N GLY A 77 -5.45 -12.07 20.59
CA GLY A 77 -4.70 -12.53 21.78
C GLY A 77 -3.18 -12.37 21.65
N ARG A 78 -2.66 -12.14 20.44
CA ARG A 78 -1.26 -11.74 20.21
C ARG A 78 -1.01 -10.23 20.43
N LEU A 79 -2.07 -9.42 20.47
CA LEU A 79 -2.04 -7.96 20.56
C LEU A 79 -2.51 -7.46 21.93
N PHE A 80 -3.44 -8.17 22.56
CA PHE A 80 -4.02 -7.83 23.83
C PHE A 80 -3.91 -9.03 24.77
N ASP A 81 -3.57 -8.76 26.02
CA ASP A 81 -3.72 -9.78 27.06
C ASP A 81 -5.21 -10.13 27.19
N THR A 82 -5.55 -11.39 26.94
CA THR A 82 -6.93 -11.88 26.92
C THR A 82 -7.61 -11.83 28.28
N GLN A 83 -6.85 -11.77 29.38
CA GLN A 83 -7.42 -11.64 30.73
C GLN A 83 -7.69 -10.18 31.12
N SER A 84 -6.79 -9.26 30.77
CA SER A 84 -6.94 -7.84 31.14
C SER A 84 -7.55 -6.98 30.03
N MET A 85 -7.68 -7.50 28.81
CA MET A 85 -8.02 -6.76 27.58
C MET A 85 -7.15 -5.51 27.35
N ARG A 86 -5.97 -5.44 27.98
CA ARG A 86 -5.04 -4.33 27.83
C ARG A 86 -4.01 -4.66 26.76
N PRO A 87 -3.63 -3.68 25.92
CA PRO A 87 -2.50 -3.85 25.02
C PRO A 87 -1.22 -4.04 25.85
N SER A 88 -0.32 -4.90 25.37
CA SER A 88 0.98 -5.05 26.02
C SER A 88 1.79 -3.76 25.92
N LYS A 89 2.77 -3.59 26.82
CA LYS A 89 3.70 -2.45 26.77
C LYS A 89 4.40 -2.37 25.41
N GLU A 90 4.78 -3.52 24.84
CA GLU A 90 5.43 -3.62 23.54
C GLU A 90 4.51 -3.14 22.41
N VAL A 91 3.21 -3.45 22.47
CA VAL A 91 2.21 -2.97 21.50
C VAL A 91 2.05 -1.46 21.60
N LEU A 92 1.98 -0.89 22.80
CA LEU A 92 1.91 0.55 23.00
C LEU A 92 3.17 1.27 22.48
N GLU A 93 4.34 0.75 22.81
CA GLU A 93 5.62 1.29 22.30
C GLU A 93 5.73 1.18 20.77
N TYR A 94 5.17 0.12 20.18
CA TYR A 94 5.08 -0.02 18.73
C TYR A 94 4.18 1.06 18.12
N PHE A 95 3.00 1.30 18.69
CA PHE A 95 2.09 2.35 18.22
C PHE A 95 2.75 3.73 18.23
N VAL A 96 3.38 4.11 19.36
CA VAL A 96 4.08 5.41 19.47
C VAL A 96 5.21 5.53 18.43
N ARG A 97 6.00 4.46 18.23
CA ARG A 97 7.06 4.45 17.22
C ARG A 97 6.49 4.54 15.80
N SER A 98 5.44 3.78 15.51
CA SER A 98 4.76 3.80 14.21
C SER A 98 4.17 5.17 13.90
N GLU A 99 3.50 5.82 14.87
CA GLU A 99 2.98 7.18 14.70
C GLU A 99 4.10 8.19 14.38
N ASN A 100 5.24 8.10 15.07
CA ASN A 100 6.36 8.98 14.79
C ASN A 100 6.94 8.78 13.38
N VAL A 101 7.03 7.54 12.92
CA VAL A 101 7.44 7.21 11.55
C VAL A 101 6.45 7.77 10.52
N ASN A 102 5.15 7.59 10.74
CA ASN A 102 4.09 8.15 9.89
C ASN A 102 4.15 9.68 9.86
N LEU A 103 4.30 10.33 11.02
CA LEU A 103 4.42 11.79 11.11
C LEU A 103 5.63 12.30 10.31
N ASN A 104 6.76 11.60 10.38
CA ASN A 104 7.97 11.96 9.63
C ASN A 104 7.79 11.74 8.12
N LEU A 105 7.06 10.71 7.69
CA LEU A 105 6.68 10.53 6.30
C LEU A 105 5.82 11.69 5.81
N TYR A 106 4.75 12.04 6.53
CA TYR A 106 3.86 13.15 6.12
C TYR A 106 4.61 14.47 6.03
N LYS A 107 5.47 14.79 7.01
CA LYS A 107 6.33 15.98 6.95
C LYS A 107 7.23 15.98 5.71
N SER A 108 7.81 14.83 5.39
CA SER A 108 8.67 14.67 4.20
C SER A 108 7.90 14.85 2.89
N LEU A 109 6.70 14.26 2.79
CA LEU A 109 5.81 14.40 1.62
C LEU A 109 5.32 15.84 1.46
N ILE A 110 4.91 16.51 2.53
CA ILE A 110 4.49 17.92 2.50
C ILE A 110 5.65 18.80 2.02
N ALA A 111 6.85 18.60 2.55
CA ALA A 111 8.03 19.37 2.13
C ALA A 111 8.37 19.11 0.65
N ALA A 112 8.26 17.87 0.18
CA ALA A 112 8.48 17.51 -1.22
C ALA A 112 7.44 18.15 -2.14
N LEU A 113 6.15 18.06 -1.80
CA LEU A 113 5.06 18.69 -2.54
C LEU A 113 5.20 20.20 -2.60
N GLY A 114 5.59 20.84 -1.49
CA GLY A 114 5.87 22.28 -1.45
C GLY A 114 6.96 22.69 -2.44
N LYS A 115 8.09 21.95 -2.48
CA LYS A 115 9.17 22.20 -3.45
C LYS A 115 8.72 21.98 -4.89
N MET A 116 7.91 20.96 -5.15
CA MET A 116 7.37 20.73 -6.50
C MET A 116 6.42 21.83 -6.94
N SER A 117 5.55 22.30 -6.03
CA SER A 117 4.62 23.37 -6.33
C SER A 117 5.37 24.66 -6.70
N GLN A 118 6.43 25.00 -5.95
CA GLN A 118 7.29 26.15 -6.27
C GLN A 118 7.94 26.01 -7.65
N LYS A 119 8.58 24.86 -7.92
CA LYS A 119 9.22 24.59 -9.22
C LYS A 119 8.19 24.61 -10.36
N ALA A 120 6.98 24.07 -10.17
CA ALA A 120 5.92 24.10 -11.17
C ALA A 120 5.42 25.54 -11.45
N GLU A 121 5.35 26.39 -10.43
CA GLU A 121 5.01 27.81 -10.59
C GLU A 121 6.11 28.60 -11.31
N GLU A 122 7.38 28.28 -11.06
CA GLU A 122 8.50 28.86 -11.83
C GLU A 122 8.43 28.47 -13.31
N LEU A 123 8.13 27.20 -13.58
CA LEU A 123 8.03 26.66 -14.95
C LEU A 123 6.83 27.22 -15.71
N SER A 124 5.69 27.47 -15.05
CA SER A 124 4.51 28.04 -15.70
C SER A 124 4.71 29.47 -16.20
N LYS A 125 5.71 30.18 -15.64
CA LYS A 125 6.10 31.55 -16.03
C LYS A 125 7.13 31.57 -17.17
N GLN A 126 7.69 30.42 -17.54
CA GLN A 126 8.69 30.30 -18.60
C GLN A 126 8.06 29.76 -19.90
N SER A 127 8.69 30.03 -21.04
CA SER A 127 8.35 29.37 -22.31
C SER A 127 8.38 27.85 -22.13
N PRO A 128 7.47 27.08 -22.75
CA PRO A 128 7.46 25.62 -22.63
C PRO A 128 8.80 25.03 -23.08
N ASP A 129 9.64 24.70 -22.11
CA ASP A 129 10.92 24.01 -22.28
C ASP A 129 10.76 22.55 -21.85
N PRO A 130 10.92 21.58 -22.77
CA PRO A 130 10.87 20.15 -22.47
C PRO A 130 11.88 19.71 -21.41
N GLU A 131 13.06 20.36 -21.34
CA GLU A 131 14.12 19.94 -20.41
C GLU A 131 13.81 20.39 -18.98
N ALA A 132 13.13 21.52 -18.83
CA ALA A 132 12.65 22.02 -17.56
C ALA A 132 11.51 21.14 -16.98
N HIS A 133 10.67 20.53 -17.83
CA HIS A 133 9.68 19.52 -17.40
C HIS A 133 10.35 18.22 -16.94
N LYS A 134 11.41 17.79 -17.62
CA LYS A 134 12.19 16.60 -17.26
C LYS A 134 12.86 16.75 -15.89
N GLU A 135 13.36 17.95 -15.56
CA GLU A 135 13.86 18.25 -14.21
C GLU A 135 12.78 18.09 -13.13
N LEU A 136 11.56 18.57 -13.39
CA LEU A 136 10.44 18.44 -12.45
C LEU A 136 10.07 16.97 -12.20
N TYR A 137 10.01 16.15 -13.27
CA TYR A 137 9.75 14.72 -13.16
C TYR A 137 10.86 13.97 -12.41
N ASN A 138 12.13 14.28 -12.71
CA ASN A 138 13.27 13.70 -11.99
C ASN A 138 13.25 14.05 -10.50
N LEU A 139 12.90 15.29 -10.17
CA LEU A 139 12.75 15.75 -8.80
C LEU A 139 11.62 14.98 -8.09
N TRP A 140 10.47 14.83 -8.74
CA TRP A 140 9.34 14.07 -8.20
C TRP A 140 9.70 12.60 -7.95
N ALA A 141 10.24 11.89 -8.95
CA ALA A 141 10.61 10.49 -8.83
C ALA A 141 11.62 10.26 -7.69
N LYS A 142 12.63 11.13 -7.59
CA LYS A 142 13.65 11.06 -6.52
C LYS A 142 13.05 11.29 -5.13
N MET A 143 12.16 12.26 -4.99
CA MET A 143 11.53 12.56 -3.69
C MET A 143 10.55 11.47 -3.27
N TYR A 144 9.78 10.94 -4.22
CA TYR A 144 8.84 9.85 -3.97
C TYR A 144 9.57 8.58 -3.53
N GLY A 145 10.62 8.17 -4.26
CA GLY A 145 11.45 7.01 -3.89
C GLY A 145 12.05 7.15 -2.50
N LYS A 146 12.68 8.30 -2.20
CA LYS A 146 13.29 8.55 -0.87
C LYS A 146 12.27 8.54 0.27
N ALA A 147 11.05 9.05 0.05
CA ALA A 147 10.01 9.04 1.07
C ALA A 147 9.56 7.61 1.39
N PHE A 148 9.43 6.76 0.37
CA PHE A 148 9.06 5.36 0.51
C PHE A 148 10.18 4.55 1.19
N ASP A 149 11.43 4.69 0.75
CA ASP A 149 12.57 4.01 1.37
C ASP A 149 12.66 4.33 2.86
N ASN A 150 12.59 5.63 3.21
CA ASN A 150 12.67 6.09 4.60
C ASN A 150 11.48 5.61 5.45
N PHE A 151 10.27 5.54 4.88
CA PHE A 151 9.11 5.00 5.60
C PHE A 151 9.29 3.52 5.89
N PHE A 152 9.66 2.71 4.89
CA PHE A 152 9.75 1.27 5.07
C PHE A 152 10.97 0.83 5.88
N GLU A 153 12.12 1.50 5.76
CA GLU A 153 13.29 1.21 6.59
C GLU A 153 13.02 1.48 8.07
N ASN A 154 12.31 2.56 8.38
CA ASN A 154 12.06 2.97 9.76
C ASN A 154 10.76 2.43 10.34
N THR A 155 9.87 1.88 9.53
CA THR A 155 8.65 1.24 10.03
C THR A 155 9.05 0.04 10.90
N PRO A 156 8.81 0.09 12.23
CA PRO A 156 9.15 -1.03 13.09
C PRO A 156 8.41 -2.27 12.61
N THR A 157 9.06 -3.43 12.66
CA THR A 157 8.45 -4.72 12.39
C THR A 157 8.34 -5.48 13.70
N PHE A 158 7.26 -5.22 14.42
CA PHE A 158 6.91 -5.98 15.62
C PHE A 158 6.26 -7.31 15.24
N SER A 159 6.63 -8.41 15.92
CA SER A 159 6.29 -9.79 15.50
C SER A 159 4.79 -10.01 15.19
N PRO A 160 3.83 -9.57 16.02
CA PRO A 160 2.39 -9.66 15.72
C PRO A 160 1.93 -8.91 14.46
N PHE A 161 2.61 -7.82 14.09
CA PHE A 161 2.28 -7.04 12.89
C PHE A 161 3.18 -7.38 11.70
N LYS A 162 4.27 -8.12 11.91
CA LYS A 162 5.24 -8.46 10.87
C LYS A 162 4.58 -9.23 9.73
N GLU A 163 3.76 -10.24 10.05
CA GLU A 163 3.06 -11.04 9.04
C GLU A 163 2.09 -10.22 8.17
N ILE A 164 1.59 -9.09 8.70
CA ILE A 164 0.67 -8.17 8.02
C ILE A 164 1.46 -7.12 7.22
N MET A 165 2.50 -6.55 7.83
CA MET A 165 3.23 -5.43 7.26
C MET A 165 4.20 -5.87 6.19
N GLU A 166 4.92 -6.99 6.33
CA GLU A 166 5.97 -7.38 5.38
C GLU A 166 5.48 -7.53 3.93
N PRO A 167 4.32 -8.16 3.65
CA PRO A 167 3.78 -8.18 2.30
C PRO A 167 3.50 -6.78 1.74
N VAL A 168 3.02 -5.85 2.57
CA VAL A 168 2.76 -4.46 2.20
C VAL A 168 4.07 -3.71 1.92
N LYS A 169 5.09 -3.88 2.78
CA LYS A 169 6.42 -3.28 2.56
C LYS A 169 7.03 -3.76 1.25
N ASN A 170 6.96 -5.07 1.01
CA ASN A 170 7.51 -5.68 -0.21
C ASN A 170 6.76 -5.21 -1.46
N ALA A 171 5.43 -5.16 -1.44
CA ALA A 171 4.64 -4.68 -2.56
C ALA A 171 4.91 -3.19 -2.87
N ALA A 172 5.00 -2.36 -1.83
CA ALA A 172 5.30 -0.94 -2.00
C ALA A 172 6.73 -0.70 -2.51
N LYS A 173 7.70 -1.52 -2.09
CA LYS A 173 9.05 -1.50 -2.64
C LYS A 173 9.06 -1.87 -4.12
N ILE A 174 8.42 -2.98 -4.51
CA ILE A 174 8.30 -3.41 -5.92
C ILE A 174 7.65 -2.30 -6.76
N TYR A 175 6.59 -1.67 -6.26
CA TYR A 175 5.95 -0.54 -6.93
C TYR A 175 6.89 0.66 -7.10
N SER A 176 7.57 1.08 -6.03
CA SER A 176 8.50 2.22 -6.05
C SER A 176 9.69 1.98 -7.00
N ASP A 177 10.28 0.78 -6.95
CA ASP A 177 11.40 0.38 -7.81
C ASP A 177 10.97 0.35 -9.29
N THR A 178 9.79 -0.20 -9.58
CA THR A 178 9.21 -0.25 -10.94
C THR A 178 8.93 1.16 -11.46
N PHE A 179 8.28 1.99 -10.65
CA PHE A 179 7.95 3.37 -10.98
C PHE A 179 9.22 4.20 -11.28
N THR A 180 10.26 4.05 -10.46
CA THR A 180 11.56 4.70 -10.63
C THR A 180 12.25 4.22 -11.91
N SER A 181 12.22 2.92 -12.17
CA SER A 181 12.80 2.33 -13.38
C SER A 181 12.14 2.89 -14.66
N ILE A 182 10.81 2.87 -14.74
CA ILE A 182 10.05 3.41 -15.89
C ILE A 182 10.30 4.90 -16.06
N SER A 183 10.27 5.67 -14.97
CA SER A 183 10.53 7.11 -15.00
C SER A 183 11.92 7.41 -15.56
N ASN A 184 12.94 6.67 -15.11
CA ASN A 184 14.30 6.81 -15.62
C ASN A 184 14.41 6.42 -17.10
N MET A 185 13.66 5.42 -17.56
CA MET A 185 13.62 5.03 -18.97
C MET A 185 13.01 6.13 -19.84
N TRP A 186 11.88 6.71 -19.43
CA TRP A 186 11.23 7.81 -20.15
C TRP A 186 12.09 9.09 -20.20
N VAL A 187 12.83 9.35 -19.13
CA VAL A 187 13.79 10.46 -19.07
C VAL A 187 14.99 10.20 -20.00
N LYS A 188 15.47 8.95 -20.09
CA LYS A 188 16.62 8.57 -20.92
C LYS A 188 16.29 8.43 -22.41
N SER A 189 15.09 8.00 -22.77
CA SER A 189 14.68 7.85 -24.17
C SER A 189 14.58 9.20 -24.90
N GLY A 190 14.65 10.32 -24.16
CA GLY A 190 14.13 11.60 -24.61
C GLY A 190 12.62 11.47 -24.79
N ILE A 191 11.87 12.52 -24.47
CA ILE A 191 10.51 12.60 -24.99
C ILE A 191 10.68 12.77 -26.50
N ARG A 192 10.77 11.67 -27.26
CA ARG A 192 10.41 11.70 -28.67
C ARG A 192 8.96 12.14 -28.64
N SER A 193 8.74 13.41 -28.97
CA SER A 193 7.42 13.89 -29.31
C SER A 193 6.82 12.83 -30.21
N ALA A 194 5.68 12.26 -29.78
CA ALA A 194 4.85 11.52 -30.70
C ALA A 194 4.67 12.47 -31.88
N SER A 195 5.19 12.08 -33.04
CA SER A 195 5.04 12.83 -34.28
C SER A 195 3.57 13.17 -34.39
N ALA A 196 3.28 14.47 -34.52
CA ALA A 196 1.94 15.00 -34.72
C ALA A 196 1.15 14.04 -35.61
N TYR A 197 -0.02 13.61 -35.13
CA TYR A 197 -0.98 12.91 -35.95
C TYR A 197 -1.07 13.65 -37.29
N PRO A 198 -0.67 13.02 -38.43
CA PRO A 198 -0.82 13.69 -39.71
C PRO A 198 -2.32 13.77 -39.96
N GLY A 199 -2.83 14.99 -39.90
CA GLY A 199 -4.19 15.29 -40.31
C GLY A 199 -4.45 14.70 -41.69
N LYS A 200 -5.44 13.82 -41.77
CA LYS A 200 -6.14 13.50 -43.01
C LYS A 200 -7.63 13.53 -42.74
N TYR A 201 -8.15 14.75 -42.59
CA TYR A 201 -9.47 15.06 -43.11
C TYR A 201 -9.25 15.99 -44.30
N THR A 202 -9.18 15.40 -45.49
CA THR A 202 -9.34 16.12 -46.75
C THR A 202 -10.71 15.75 -47.31
N THR A 203 -11.52 16.82 -47.44
CA THR A 203 -12.77 17.02 -48.18
C THR A 203 -13.97 16.15 -47.80
#